data_AF-A0A7V4CZU1-F1
#
_entry.id   AF-A0A7V4CZU1-F1
#
_cell.length_a   1.000
_cell.length_b   1.000
_cell.length_c   1.000
_cell.angle_alpha   90.00
_cell.angle_beta   90.00
_cell.angle_gamma   90.00
#
_symmetry.space_group_name_H-M   'P 1'
#
loop_
_entity.id
_entity.type
_entity.pdbx_description
1 polymer ?
#
loop_
_entity_poly.entity_id
_entity_poly.type
_entity_poly.pdbx_seq_one_letter_code
_entity_poly.pdbx_strand_id
1 'polypeptide(L)'
;MPRFLAIPVILAAAALAGCAGTRTGQAGRLPTGDQLVTVVVSQDRRVVERECNNPLAVGPVYGCQMSSPIVLPDGRPARSVKIVRYTDALPSTMAFEIEIHELCHAVAALQTLDDPCHLDGRGFLQASRPR
;
A
#
# COMPACT_ATOMS: atom_id res chain seq x y z
N MET A 1 17.15 41.30 -42.83
CA MET A 1 17.42 39.87 -42.57
C MET A 1 16.66 39.46 -41.31
N PRO A 2 15.54 38.73 -41.39
CA PRO A 2 14.87 38.24 -40.20
C PRO A 2 15.49 36.89 -39.80
N ARG A 3 16.05 36.79 -38.60
CA ARG A 3 16.34 35.48 -37.99
C ARG A 3 15.18 35.16 -37.06
N PHE A 4 14.32 34.27 -37.56
CA PHE A 4 13.16 33.74 -36.85
C PHE A 4 13.59 32.97 -35.60
N LEU A 5 12.82 33.16 -34.53
CA LEU A 5 12.83 32.36 -33.31
C LEU A 5 12.72 30.86 -33.65
N ALA A 6 13.62 30.05 -33.10
CA ALA A 6 13.48 28.60 -33.06
C ALA A 6 13.39 28.15 -31.61
N ILE A 7 12.21 28.29 -30.99
CA ILE A 7 11.86 27.58 -29.76
C ILE A 7 10.39 27.19 -29.93
N PRO A 8 10.06 25.93 -30.27
CA PRO A 8 9.48 25.08 -29.23
C PRO A 8 9.63 23.55 -29.50
N VAL A 9 10.51 22.85 -28.79
CA VAL A 9 10.46 21.37 -28.71
C VAL A 9 10.70 20.89 -27.27
N ILE A 10 10.10 21.57 -26.28
CA ILE A 10 10.23 21.14 -24.87
C ILE A 10 8.88 20.73 -24.24
N LEU A 11 7.72 21.07 -24.84
CA LEU A 11 6.43 20.79 -24.20
C LEU A 11 5.86 19.37 -24.38
N ALA A 12 6.36 18.55 -25.31
CA ALA A 12 5.76 17.23 -25.57
C ALA A 12 6.30 16.10 -24.66
N ALA A 13 7.49 16.27 -24.05
CA ALA A 13 8.09 15.22 -23.23
C ALA A 13 7.48 15.10 -21.82
N ALA A 14 6.78 16.13 -21.34
CA ALA A 14 6.17 16.13 -20.01
C ALA A 14 4.83 15.36 -19.93
N ALA A 15 4.22 15.02 -21.07
CA ALA A 15 2.91 14.35 -21.12
C ALA A 15 2.97 12.82 -21.02
N LEU A 16 4.18 12.22 -21.05
CA LEU A 16 4.38 10.76 -20.98
C LEU A 16 4.92 10.28 -19.62
N ALA A 17 4.98 11.15 -18.62
CA ALA A 17 5.04 10.71 -17.23
C ALA A 17 3.69 10.07 -16.89
N GLY A 18 3.49 8.82 -17.33
CA GLY A 18 2.33 8.02 -17.00
C GLY A 18 2.12 8.09 -15.50
N CYS A 19 0.91 8.45 -15.07
CA CYS A 19 0.57 8.60 -13.66
C CYS A 19 0.76 7.24 -12.99
N ALA A 20 1.93 7.01 -12.38
CA ALA A 20 2.20 5.81 -11.63
C ALA A 20 1.16 5.72 -10.52
N GLY A 21 0.32 4.69 -10.57
CA GLY A 21 -0.77 4.50 -9.64
C GLY A 21 -0.29 3.85 -8.35
N THR A 22 -1.01 4.13 -7.26
CA THR A 22 -0.86 3.42 -5.99
C THR A 22 -2.22 3.06 -5.44
N ARG A 23 -2.35 1.84 -4.92
CA ARG A 23 -3.51 1.40 -4.13
C ARG A 23 -3.05 1.10 -2.71
N THR A 24 -3.75 1.68 -1.76
CA THR A 24 -3.53 1.44 -0.33
C THR A 24 -4.85 0.99 0.28
N GLY A 25 -4.80 -0.02 1.13
CA GLY A 25 -5.96 -0.51 1.85
C GLY A 25 -5.60 -1.13 3.18
N GLN A 26 -6.60 -1.21 4.04
CA GLN A 26 -6.47 -1.65 5.42
C GLN A 26 -7.66 -2.55 5.77
N ALA A 27 -7.43 -3.53 6.63
CA ALA A 27 -8.48 -4.39 7.16
C ALA A 27 -8.15 -4.90 8.56
N GLY A 28 -9.20 -5.34 9.26
CA GLY A 28 -9.09 -5.90 10.60
C GLY A 28 -8.85 -4.83 11.65
N ARG A 29 -9.77 -3.86 11.80
CA ARG A 29 -9.67 -2.87 12.88
C ARG A 29 -9.73 -3.60 14.22
N LEU A 30 -8.66 -3.46 15.00
CA LEU A 30 -8.55 -4.06 16.32
C LEU A 30 -9.23 -3.16 17.38
N PRO A 31 -9.57 -3.72 18.55
CA PRO A 31 -10.13 -2.93 19.66
C PRO A 31 -9.26 -1.76 20.13
N THR A 32 -7.95 -1.80 19.86
CA THR A 32 -7.01 -0.70 20.14
C THR A 32 -7.13 0.46 19.16
N GLY A 33 -7.87 0.30 18.06
CA GLY A 33 -7.98 1.24 16.95
C GLY A 33 -6.95 1.01 15.83
N ASP A 34 -5.95 0.17 16.06
CA ASP A 34 -4.97 -0.27 15.06
C ASP A 34 -5.60 -1.09 13.94
N GLN A 35 -4.92 -1.20 12.81
CA GLN A 35 -5.31 -2.07 11.70
C GLN A 35 -4.45 -3.32 11.70
N LEU A 36 -5.08 -4.49 11.65
CA LEU A 36 -4.38 -5.76 11.62
C LEU A 36 -3.56 -5.91 10.33
N VAL A 37 -4.10 -5.47 9.20
CA VAL A 37 -3.46 -5.57 7.89
C VAL A 37 -3.47 -4.21 7.20
N THR A 38 -2.33 -3.84 6.62
CA THR A 38 -2.19 -2.74 5.67
C THR A 38 -1.48 -3.25 4.41
N VAL A 39 -2.02 -2.93 3.23
CA VAL A 39 -1.39 -3.29 1.95
C VAL A 39 -1.19 -2.03 1.11
N VAL A 40 0.01 -1.91 0.54
CA VAL A 40 0.37 -0.87 -0.43
C VAL A 40 0.88 -1.53 -1.71
N VAL A 41 0.20 -1.30 -2.82
CA VAL A 41 0.59 -1.78 -4.15
C VAL A 41 0.83 -0.58 -5.05
N SER A 42 2.04 -0.44 -5.59
CA SER A 42 2.42 0.74 -6.36
C SER A 42 3.13 0.41 -7.65
N GLN A 43 2.86 1.19 -8.69
CA GLN A 43 3.67 1.24 -9.92
C GLN A 43 4.86 2.20 -9.77
N ASP A 44 4.94 2.97 -8.67
CA ASP A 44 6.06 3.85 -8.37
C ASP A 44 7.00 3.17 -7.37
N ARG A 45 8.20 2.78 -7.84
CA ARG A 45 9.23 2.20 -6.98
C ARG A 45 9.64 3.14 -5.85
N ARG A 46 9.55 4.46 -6.02
CA ARG A 46 9.86 5.43 -4.95
C ARG A 46 8.85 5.35 -3.81
N VAL A 47 7.58 5.02 -4.09
CA VAL A 47 6.59 4.72 -3.03
C VAL A 47 7.04 3.47 -2.28
N VAL A 48 7.38 2.40 -2.99
CA VAL A 48 7.83 1.13 -2.35
C VAL A 48 9.06 1.32 -1.48
N GLU A 49 10.08 2.02 -1.98
CA GLU A 49 11.31 2.32 -1.23
C GLU A 49 11.01 3.11 0.06
N ARG A 50 10.16 4.16 -0.02
CA ARG A 50 9.76 4.95 1.15
C ARG A 50 8.95 4.14 2.16
N GLU A 51 7.97 3.38 1.68
CA GLU A 51 7.05 2.61 2.53
C GLU A 51 7.74 1.42 3.20
N CYS A 52 8.75 0.84 2.55
CA CYS A 52 9.55 -0.24 3.11
C CYS A 52 10.65 0.22 4.06
N ASN A 53 11.13 1.47 3.91
CA ASN A 53 12.13 2.10 4.77
C ASN A 53 13.23 1.13 5.24
N ASN A 54 13.82 0.38 4.29
CA ASN A 54 14.80 -0.65 4.59
C ASN A 54 16.22 -0.11 4.32
N PRO A 55 16.92 0.43 5.34
CA PRO A 55 18.26 1.00 5.16
C PRO A 55 19.33 -0.04 4.83
N LEU A 56 19.03 -1.34 4.98
CA LEU A 56 19.95 -2.45 4.73
C LEU A 56 19.75 -3.10 3.35
N ALA A 57 18.80 -2.62 2.55
CA ALA A 57 18.58 -3.17 1.22
C ALA A 57 19.78 -2.86 0.30
N VAL A 58 20.41 -3.91 -0.22
CA VAL A 58 21.45 -3.79 -1.25
C VAL A 58 20.78 -3.97 -2.61
N GLY A 59 20.57 -2.87 -3.33
CA GLY A 59 19.92 -2.85 -4.65
C GLY A 59 18.46 -2.38 -4.62
N PRO A 60 17.75 -2.48 -5.76
CA PRO A 60 16.38 -1.98 -5.89
C PRO A 60 15.39 -2.78 -5.02
N VAL A 61 14.54 -2.07 -4.27
CA VAL A 61 13.51 -2.66 -3.42
C VAL A 61 12.19 -2.79 -4.19
N TYR A 62 11.70 -4.02 -4.33
CA TYR A 62 10.41 -4.31 -4.99
C TYR A 62 9.29 -4.64 -4.03
N GLY A 63 9.57 -4.70 -2.74
CA GLY A 63 8.56 -4.92 -1.73
C GLY A 63 9.17 -5.29 -0.39
N CYS A 64 8.30 -5.39 0.60
CA CYS A 64 8.63 -5.79 1.95
C CYS A 64 7.37 -6.24 2.67
N GLN A 65 7.58 -7.06 3.71
CA GLN A 65 6.59 -7.33 4.72
C GLN A 65 7.17 -6.89 6.06
N MET A 66 6.42 -6.07 6.78
CA MET A 66 6.77 -5.59 8.10
C MET A 66 5.71 -6.05 9.09
N SER A 67 6.11 -6.28 10.33
CA SER A 67 5.17 -6.54 11.41
C SER A 67 5.51 -5.69 12.63
N SER A 68 4.48 -5.12 13.25
CA SER A 68 4.61 -4.30 14.45
C SER A 68 3.86 -4.96 15.60
N PRO A 69 4.45 -5.04 16.79
CA PRO A 69 3.77 -5.60 17.96
C PRO A 69 2.61 -4.70 18.39
N ILE A 70 1.52 -5.33 18.84
CA ILE A 70 0.33 -4.70 19.42
C ILE A 70 0.00 -5.45 20.71
N VAL A 71 -0.53 -4.75 21.71
CA VAL A 71 -1.07 -5.36 22.92
C VAL A 71 -2.57 -5.10 22.93
N LEU A 72 -3.37 -6.16 22.92
CA LEU A 72 -4.83 -6.07 22.95
C LEU A 72 -5.33 -5.60 24.33
N PRO A 73 -6.57 -5.09 24.45
CA PRO A 73 -7.08 -4.60 25.74
C PRO A 73 -7.12 -5.64 26.86
N ASP A 74 -7.17 -6.93 26.52
CA ASP A 74 -7.10 -8.05 27.45
C ASP A 74 -5.66 -8.45 27.83
N GLY A 75 -4.66 -7.73 27.33
CA GLY A 75 -3.24 -7.97 27.57
C GLY A 75 -2.60 -9.01 26.64
N ARG A 76 -3.37 -9.65 25.74
CA ARG A 76 -2.79 -10.61 24.78
C ARG A 76 -1.90 -9.88 23.75
N PRO A 77 -0.74 -10.47 23.39
CA PRO A 77 0.08 -9.94 22.31
C PRO A 77 -0.54 -10.24 20.95
N ALA A 78 -0.45 -9.28 20.04
CA ALA A 78 -0.78 -9.42 18.63
C ALA A 78 0.28 -8.71 17.78
N ARG A 79 0.17 -8.81 16.47
CA ARG A 79 1.02 -8.14 15.49
C ARG A 79 0.18 -7.65 14.33
N SER A 80 0.29 -6.36 14.02
CA SER A 80 -0.18 -5.85 12.73
C SER A 80 0.84 -6.16 11.65
N VAL A 81 0.37 -6.34 10.42
CA VAL A 81 1.18 -6.65 9.25
C VAL A 81 0.99 -5.57 8.20
N LYS A 82 2.11 -5.07 7.66
CA LYS A 82 2.12 -4.18 6.49
C LYS A 82 2.85 -4.86 5.35
N ILE A 83 2.18 -5.00 4.22
CA ILE A 83 2.76 -5.54 2.98
C ILE A 83 2.85 -4.42 1.96
N VAL A 84 4.03 -4.24 1.39
CA VAL A 84 4.29 -3.27 0.32
C VAL A 84 4.83 -4.04 -0.87
N ARG A 85 4.31 -3.80 -2.07
CA ARG A 85 4.85 -4.39 -3.29
C ARG A 85 4.78 -3.46 -4.48
N TYR A 86 5.81 -3.54 -5.30
CA TYR A 86 5.83 -3.00 -6.65
C TYR A 86 5.01 -3.89 -7.59
N THR A 87 4.38 -3.28 -8.59
CA THR A 87 3.77 -3.99 -9.73
C THR A 87 3.84 -3.12 -10.97
N ASP A 88 3.96 -3.74 -12.15
CA ASP A 88 3.87 -3.01 -13.42
C ASP A 88 2.42 -2.65 -13.77
N ALA A 89 1.44 -3.40 -13.25
CA ALA A 89 0.02 -3.18 -13.43
C ALA A 89 -0.73 -3.27 -12.10
N LEU A 90 -1.49 -2.21 -11.76
CA LEU A 90 -2.29 -2.24 -10.54
C LEU A 90 -3.39 -3.31 -10.63
N PRO A 91 -3.69 -4.02 -9.52
CA PRO A 91 -4.87 -4.86 -9.46
C PRO A 91 -6.13 -4.01 -9.69
N SER A 92 -7.20 -4.67 -10.17
CA SER A 92 -8.53 -4.06 -10.14
C SER A 92 -8.92 -3.71 -8.70
N THR A 93 -9.84 -2.76 -8.55
CA THR A 93 -10.34 -2.38 -7.21
C THR A 93 -10.86 -3.61 -6.46
N MET A 94 -11.69 -4.43 -7.11
CA MET A 94 -12.27 -5.63 -6.52
C MET A 94 -11.22 -6.68 -6.14
N ALA A 95 -10.23 -6.93 -7.00
CA ALA A 95 -9.17 -7.90 -6.69
C ALA A 95 -8.34 -7.45 -5.48
N PHE A 96 -8.06 -6.15 -5.38
CA PHE A 96 -7.33 -5.58 -4.26
C PHE A 96 -8.13 -5.66 -2.95
N GLU A 97 -9.44 -5.40 -2.99
CA GLU A 97 -10.32 -5.52 -1.82
C GLU A 97 -10.41 -6.97 -1.32
N ILE A 98 -10.60 -7.93 -2.22
CA ILE A 98 -10.61 -9.36 -1.89
C ILE A 98 -9.27 -9.76 -1.27
N GLU A 99 -8.16 -9.38 -1.89
CA GLU A 99 -6.83 -9.72 -1.36
C GLU A 99 -6.64 -9.22 0.08
N ILE A 100 -6.98 -7.96 0.37
CA ILE A 100 -6.83 -7.40 1.71
C ILE A 100 -7.74 -8.12 2.71
N HIS A 101 -8.96 -8.46 2.30
CA HIS A 101 -9.92 -9.17 3.13
C HIS A 101 -9.43 -10.59 3.48
N GLU A 102 -9.01 -11.36 2.50
CA GLU A 102 -8.47 -12.72 2.73
C GLU A 102 -7.15 -12.69 3.49
N LEU A 103 -6.32 -11.68 3.26
CA LEU A 103 -5.09 -11.48 4.03
C LEU A 103 -5.39 -11.16 5.51
N CYS A 104 -6.45 -10.39 5.78
CA CYS A 104 -6.91 -10.16 7.14
C CYS A 104 -7.29 -11.48 7.82
N HIS A 105 -8.06 -12.34 7.14
CA HIS A 105 -8.42 -13.66 7.68
C HIS A 105 -7.19 -14.53 7.96
N ALA A 106 -6.25 -14.58 7.01
CA ALA A 106 -5.01 -15.33 7.19
C ALA A 106 -4.21 -14.84 8.41
N VAL A 107 -4.02 -13.52 8.55
CA VAL A 107 -3.26 -12.92 9.66
C VAL A 107 -3.99 -13.08 11.00
N ALA A 108 -5.32 -12.99 11.03
CA ALA A 108 -6.12 -13.20 12.22
C ALA A 108 -6.04 -14.67 12.68
N ALA A 109 -6.17 -15.62 11.76
CA ALA A 109 -6.10 -17.05 12.04
C ALA A 109 -4.74 -17.47 12.60
N LEU A 110 -3.65 -16.96 12.03
CA LEU A 110 -2.27 -17.21 12.52
C LEU A 110 -2.03 -16.72 13.95
N GLN A 111 -2.86 -15.80 14.43
CA GLN A 111 -2.75 -15.17 15.75
C GLN A 111 -3.91 -15.54 16.68
N THR A 112 -4.79 -16.46 16.25
CA THR A 112 -5.98 -16.89 17.01
C THR A 112 -6.84 -15.71 17.49
N LEU A 113 -7.02 -14.70 16.62
CA LEU A 113 -7.86 -13.54 16.89
C LEU A 113 -9.30 -13.82 16.46
N ASP A 114 -10.26 -13.33 17.25
CA ASP A 114 -11.67 -13.32 16.88
C ASP A 114 -11.88 -12.40 15.68
N ASP A 115 -12.54 -12.91 14.64
CA ASP A 115 -12.65 -12.37 13.29
C ASP A 115 -12.78 -10.83 13.21
N PRO A 116 -11.65 -10.11 13.10
CA PRO A 116 -11.67 -8.65 13.09
C PRO A 116 -12.02 -8.10 11.69
N CYS A 117 -12.10 -8.98 10.69
CA CYS A 117 -12.21 -8.62 9.28
C CYS A 117 -13.65 -8.23 8.87
N HIS A 118 -14.63 -8.59 9.71
CA HIS A 118 -16.06 -8.33 9.48
C HIS A 118 -16.69 -7.28 10.40
N LEU A 119 -15.97 -6.79 11.42
CA LEU A 119 -16.55 -5.98 12.51
C LEU A 119 -17.13 -4.62 12.08
N ASP A 120 -16.65 -4.05 10.96
CA ASP A 120 -17.06 -2.71 10.52
C ASP A 120 -17.96 -2.69 9.28
N GLY A 121 -18.25 -3.85 8.66
CA GLY A 121 -19.00 -3.93 7.38
C GLY A 121 -18.41 -3.09 6.23
N ARG A 122 -17.21 -2.53 6.41
CA ARG A 122 -16.58 -1.50 5.57
C ARG A 122 -15.10 -1.80 5.38
N GLY A 123 -14.80 -2.89 4.68
CA GLY A 123 -13.49 -3.02 4.05
C GLY A 123 -13.43 -2.10 2.83
N PHE A 124 -13.32 -0.77 3.00
CA PHE A 124 -13.26 0.13 1.83
C PHE A 124 -12.20 1.25 1.97
N LEU A 125 -11.12 0.99 1.24
CA LEU A 125 -10.16 1.88 0.57
C LEU A 125 -10.21 3.39 0.90
N GLN A 126 -9.17 3.89 1.57
CA GLN A 126 -8.74 5.27 1.36
C GLN A 126 -7.82 5.30 0.14
N ALA A 127 -8.38 5.65 -1.02
CA ALA A 127 -7.59 6.00 -2.19
C ALA A 127 -6.91 7.36 -1.93
N SER A 128 -5.62 7.35 -1.60
CA SER A 128 -4.82 8.56 -1.54
C SER A 128 -4.77 9.20 -2.94
N ARG A 129 -5.43 10.35 -3.11
CA ARG A 129 -5.23 11.21 -4.30
C ARG A 129 -3.80 11.77 -4.29
N PRO A 130 -3.12 11.85 -5.44
CA PRO A 130 -1.86 12.55 -5.54
C PRO A 130 -2.08 14.04 -5.20
N ARG A 131 -1.18 14.63 -4.40
CA ARG A 131 -1.00 16.07 -4.32
C ARG A 131 -0.08 16.54 -5.43
#